data_AF-A0A968J5Y0-F1
#
_entry.id   AF-A0A968J5Y0-F1
#
_cell.length_a   1.000
_cell.length_b   1.000
_cell.length_c   1.000
_cell.angle_alpha   90.00
_cell.angle_beta   90.00
_cell.angle_gamma   90.00
#
_symmetry.space_group_name_H-M   'P 1'
#
loop_
_entity.id
_entity.type
_entity.pdbx_description
1 polymer ?
#
loop_
_entity_poly.entity_id
_entity_poly.type
_entity_poly.pdbx_seq_one_letter_code
_entity_poly.pdbx_strand_id
1 'polypeptide(L)'
;MPRSSHTTRQRLLNTAKELFARQGITHTTTRQIAEAAGVNEVTLFRHFKSKQGLLLAVFADLGVFRGITDLPTWMRVGSGMRISRTMLTVAFMLWWKILSWCDR
;
A
#
# COMPACT_ATOMS: atom_id res chain seq x y z
N MET A 1 13.32 24.78 21.61
CA MET A 1 13.26 23.38 21.12
C MET A 1 11.87 22.84 21.38
N PRO A 2 11.09 22.39 20.39
CA PRO A 2 9.84 21.73 20.70
C PRO A 2 10.21 20.41 21.38
N ARG A 3 9.84 20.22 22.65
CA ARG A 3 9.77 18.87 23.22
C ARG A 3 8.59 18.21 22.54
N SER A 4 8.81 17.64 21.36
CA SER A 4 7.77 16.87 20.68
C SER A 4 7.48 15.66 21.56
N SER A 5 6.44 15.75 22.38
CA SER A 5 5.87 14.58 23.02
C SER A 5 5.46 13.64 21.90
N HIS A 6 6.24 12.58 21.70
CA HIS A 6 5.94 11.63 20.63
C HIS A 6 4.56 11.04 20.91
N THR A 7 3.63 11.29 19.99
CA THR A 7 2.30 10.69 20.06
C THR A 7 2.46 9.17 20.11
N THR A 8 1.53 8.47 20.77
CA THR A 8 1.52 7.00 20.80
C THR A 8 1.65 6.39 19.40
N ARG A 9 1.01 7.04 18.41
CA ARG A 9 1.14 6.69 16.99
C ARG A 9 2.58 6.80 16.47
N GLN A 10 3.31 7.87 16.78
CA GLN A 10 4.71 8.03 16.37
C GLN A 10 5.64 7.02 17.05
N ARG A 11 5.42 6.72 18.33
CA ARG A 11 6.20 5.70 19.05
C ARG A 11 6.05 4.32 18.40
N LEU A 12 4.81 3.92 18.11
CA LEU A 12 4.51 2.69 17.37
C LEU A 12 5.20 2.67 16.00
N LEU A 13 5.13 3.78 15.26
CA LEU A 13 5.68 3.87 13.91
C LEU A 13 7.22 3.81 13.90
N ASN A 14 7.89 4.46 14.85
CA ASN A 14 9.35 4.38 15.00
C ASN A 14 9.81 2.97 15.41
N THR A 15 9.14 2.37 16.40
CA THR A 15 9.43 1.01 16.85
C THR A 15 9.23 -0.01 15.73
N ALA A 16 8.17 0.14 14.94
CA ALA A 16 7.92 -0.70 13.78
C ALA A 16 9.05 -0.63 12.75
N LYS A 17 9.54 0.59 12.44
CA LYS A 17 10.68 0.77 11.52
C LYS A 17 11.92 0.05 12.01
N GLU A 18 12.26 0.19 13.29
CA GLU A 18 13.43 -0.44 13.88
C GLU A 18 13.35 -1.96 13.81
N LEU A 19 12.20 -2.54 14.19
CA LEU A 19 12.01 -3.98 14.14
C LEU A 19 12.01 -4.52 12.71
N PHE A 20 11.34 -3.83 11.78
CA PHE A 20 11.38 -4.20 10.37
C PHE A 20 12.80 -4.14 9.78
N ALA A 21 13.61 -3.15 10.19
CA ALA A 21 15.00 -3.05 9.75
C ALA A 21 15.91 -4.15 10.35
N ARG A 22 15.66 -4.57 11.60
CA ARG A 22 16.52 -5.54 12.30
C ARG A 22 16.26 -7.00 11.91
N GLN A 23 15.00 -7.39 11.76
CA GLN A 23 14.62 -8.80 11.57
C GLN A 23 13.68 -9.02 10.37
N GLY A 24 13.35 -7.97 9.63
CA GLY A 24 12.47 -8.05 8.47
C GLY A 24 10.97 -8.04 8.83
N ILE A 25 10.16 -7.87 7.79
CA ILE A 25 8.70 -7.74 7.87
C ILE A 25 8.02 -9.05 8.31
N THR A 26 8.50 -10.17 7.79
CA THR A 26 7.88 -11.49 8.00
C THR A 26 8.02 -11.95 9.45
N HIS A 27 9.19 -11.74 10.04
CA HIS A 27 9.50 -12.15 11.42
C HIS A 27 8.98 -11.19 12.49
N THR A 28 8.54 -9.99 12.10
CA THR A 28 8.01 -9.01 13.06
C THR A 28 6.50 -9.16 13.25
N THR A 29 6.05 -9.34 14.49
CA THR A 29 4.61 -9.41 14.82
C THR A 29 4.09 -8.07 15.37
N THR A 30 2.77 -7.84 15.25
CA THR A 30 2.12 -6.64 15.81
C THR A 30 2.27 -6.56 17.32
N ARG A 31 2.22 -7.72 17.99
CA ARG A 31 2.44 -7.84 19.44
C ARG A 31 3.83 -7.39 19.85
N GLN A 32 4.89 -7.86 19.17
CA GLN A 32 6.27 -7.43 19.45
C GLN A 32 6.44 -5.91 19.28
N ILE A 33 5.82 -5.32 18.26
CA ILE A 33 5.87 -3.87 18.04
C ILE A 33 5.16 -3.12 19.16
N ALA A 34 3.98 -3.58 19.57
CA ALA A 34 3.23 -2.96 20.66
C ALA A 34 3.98 -3.02 21.99
N GLU A 35 4.54 -4.18 22.31
CA GLU A 35 5.36 -4.41 23.50
C GLU A 35 6.60 -3.52 23.53
N ALA A 36 7.37 -3.50 22.43
CA ALA A 36 8.55 -2.64 22.32
C ALA A 36 8.22 -1.14 22.36
N ALA A 37 7.02 -0.75 21.89
CA ALA A 37 6.54 0.63 21.98
C ALA A 37 5.91 0.98 23.35
N GLY A 38 5.80 0.01 24.27
CA GLY A 38 5.22 0.19 25.61
C GLY A 38 3.72 0.45 25.60
N VAL A 39 2.99 -0.15 24.66
CA VAL A 39 1.54 0.04 24.49
C VAL A 39 0.82 -1.30 24.36
N ASN A 40 -0.49 -1.30 24.63
CA ASN A 40 -1.31 -2.48 24.37
C ASN A 40 -1.47 -2.70 22.86
N GLU A 41 -1.44 -3.96 22.42
CA GLU A 41 -1.67 -4.35 21.02
C GLU A 41 -3.03 -3.84 20.49
N VAL A 42 -4.06 -3.76 21.33
CA VAL A 42 -5.35 -3.15 20.97
C VAL A 42 -5.19 -1.68 20.57
N THR A 43 -4.29 -0.93 21.22
CA THR A 43 -3.99 0.46 20.88
C THR A 43 -3.32 0.56 19.51
N LEU A 44 -2.45 -0.40 19.17
CA LEU A 44 -1.86 -0.49 17.83
C LEU A 44 -2.95 -0.69 16.78
N PHE A 45 -3.85 -1.66 16.99
CA PHE A 45 -4.96 -1.90 16.08
C PHE A 45 -5.92 -0.70 15.97
N ARG A 46 -6.11 0.08 17.04
CA ARG A 46 -6.89 1.32 16.99
C ARG A 46 -6.28 2.38 16.06
N HIS A 47 -4.95 2.48 16.00
CA HIS A 47 -4.26 3.45 15.16
C HIS A 47 -4.06 2.99 13.71
N PHE A 48 -3.82 1.69 13.48
CA PHE A 48 -3.38 1.18 12.18
C PHE A 48 -4.29 0.12 11.56
N LYS A 49 -5.31 -0.35 12.29
CA LYS A 49 -6.31 -1.36 11.91
C LYS A 49 -5.76 -2.77 11.63
N SER A 50 -4.59 -2.89 11.00
CA SER A 50 -3.97 -4.17 10.64
C SER A 50 -2.45 -4.05 10.53
N LYS A 51 -1.76 -5.20 10.46
CA LYS A 51 -0.31 -5.27 10.18
C LYS A 51 0.02 -4.58 8.86
N GLN A 52 -0.79 -4.80 7.83
CA GLN A 52 -0.66 -4.15 6.51
C GLN A 52 -0.81 -2.64 6.61
N GLY A 53 -1.77 -2.14 7.42
CA GLY A 53 -1.97 -0.71 7.63
C GLY A 53 -0.76 -0.04 8.31
N LEU A 54 -0.16 -0.72 9.30
CA LEU A 54 1.08 -0.25 9.93
C LEU A 54 2.24 -0.22 8.94
N LEU A 55 2.34 -1.24 8.10
CA LEU A 55 3.40 -1.39 7.12
C LEU A 55 3.31 -0.34 5.99
N LEU A 56 2.10 -0.06 5.52
CA LEU A 56 1.82 1.06 4.61
C LEU A 56 2.19 2.40 5.23
N ALA A 57 1.87 2.61 6.52
CA ALA A 57 2.24 3.84 7.21
C ALA A 57 3.77 4.00 7.33
N VAL A 58 4.50 2.91 7.56
CA VAL A 58 5.97 2.91 7.57
C VAL A 58 6.52 3.26 6.17
N PHE A 59 6.01 2.63 5.12
CA PHE A 59 6.48 2.93 3.75
C PHE A 59 6.14 4.34 3.28
N ALA A 60 4.96 4.85 3.65
CA ALA A 60 4.57 6.23 3.38
C ALA A 60 5.52 7.22 4.07
N ASP A 61 5.89 6.94 5.32
CA ASP A 61 6.79 7.79 6.09
C ASP A 61 8.24 7.75 5.55
N LEU A 62 8.72 6.58 5.14
CA LEU A 62 10.02 6.42 4.47
C LEU A 62 10.05 7.02 3.05
N GLY A 63 8.90 7.40 2.49
CA GLY A 63 8.81 7.98 1.15
C GLY A 63 9.08 7.00 0.01
N VAL A 64 9.04 5.69 0.27
CA VAL A 64 9.35 4.63 -0.71
C VAL A 64 8.43 4.72 -1.94
N PHE A 65 7.18 5.15 -1.75
CA PHE A 65 6.20 5.29 -2.82
C PHE A 65 6.34 6.58 -3.66
N ARG A 66 7.27 7.49 -3.36
CA ARG A 66 7.43 8.74 -4.12
C ARG A 66 7.76 8.53 -5.61
N GLY A 67 8.25 7.35 -6.01
CA GLY A 67 8.54 7.01 -7.41
C GLY A 67 7.52 6.10 -8.11
N ILE A 68 6.47 5.63 -7.44
CA ILE A 68 5.48 4.69 -8.05
C ILE A 68 4.28 5.43 -8.67
N THR A 69 4.19 6.76 -8.52
CA THR A 69 3.10 7.57 -9.08
C THR A 69 3.32 8.04 -10.52
N ASP A 70 4.32 7.52 -11.25
CA ASP A 70 4.43 7.70 -12.71
C ASP A 70 3.40 6.88 -13.48
N LEU A 71 2.31 6.48 -12.82
CA LEU A 71 1.15 5.94 -13.52
C LEU A 71 0.54 7.07 -14.37
N PRO A 72 0.37 6.84 -15.67
CA PRO A 72 -0.26 7.83 -16.53
C PRO A 72 -1.65 8.17 -15.99
N THR A 73 -2.04 9.43 -16.15
CA THR A 73 -3.17 10.08 -15.45
C THR A 73 -4.52 9.38 -15.61
N TRP A 74 -4.68 8.52 -16.61
CA TRP A 74 -5.87 7.68 -16.83
C TRP A 74 -6.01 6.49 -15.88
N MET A 75 -4.99 6.17 -15.07
CA MET A 75 -5.00 5.07 -14.08
C MET A 75 -5.27 5.54 -12.64
N ARG A 76 -5.40 6.86 -12.40
CA ARG A 76 -5.77 7.37 -11.08
C ARG A 76 -7.28 7.13 -10.89
N VAL A 77 -7.64 6.30 -9.90
CA VAL A 77 -9.03 5.92 -9.57
C VAL A 77 -9.93 7.16 -9.56
N GLY A 78 -10.66 7.34 -10.65
CA GLY A 78 -11.54 8.45 -10.93
C GLY A 78 -12.72 7.93 -11.73
N SER A 79 -13.86 7.89 -11.07
CA SER A 79 -15.18 7.54 -11.59
C SER A 79 -15.49 8.34 -12.87
N GLY A 80 -15.48 7.69 -14.04
CA GLY A 80 -15.80 8.38 -15.29
C GLY A 80 -15.40 7.64 -16.57
N MET A 81 -15.61 6.33 -16.67
CA MET A 81 -15.34 5.58 -17.89
C MET A 81 -16.45 5.85 -18.94
N ARG A 82 -16.27 6.84 -19.82
CA ARG A 82 -17.08 6.99 -21.05
C ARG A 82 -16.46 6.11 -22.13
N ILE A 83 -17.02 4.92 -22.30
CA ILE A 83 -16.68 3.97 -23.38
C ILE A 83 -16.96 4.67 -24.72
N SER A 84 -15.89 5.05 -25.45
CA SER A 84 -16.01 5.64 -26.78
C SER A 84 -16.17 4.55 -27.85
N ARG A 85 -16.96 4.81 -28.91
CA ARG A 85 -17.26 3.88 -30.03
C ARG A 85 -16.01 3.31 -30.72
N THR A 86 -14.87 3.99 -30.64
CA THR A 86 -13.59 3.53 -31.21
C THR A 86 -12.94 2.40 -30.41
N MET A 87 -13.33 2.20 -29.15
CA MET A 87 -12.73 1.20 -28.28
C MET A 87 -13.25 -0.22 -28.58
N LEU A 88 -14.48 -0.32 -29.10
CA LEU A 88 -15.06 -1.58 -29.57
C LEU A 88 -14.39 -2.10 -30.83
N THR A 89 -13.96 -1.24 -31.77
CA THR A 89 -13.31 -1.69 -33.01
C THR A 89 -11.93 -2.27 -32.78
N VAL A 90 -11.15 -1.72 -31.85
CA VAL A 90 -9.81 -2.26 -31.53
C VAL A 90 -9.94 -3.57 -30.76
N ALA A 91 -10.89 -3.67 -29.82
CA ALA A 91 -11.20 -4.92 -29.14
C ALA A 91 -11.71 -5.99 -30.13
N PHE A 92 -12.55 -5.61 -31.10
CA PHE A 92 -13.07 -6.52 -32.13
C PHE A 92 -11.98 -6.96 -33.13
N MET A 93 -11.05 -6.09 -33.53
CA MET A 93 -9.90 -6.45 -34.37
C MET A 93 -8.94 -7.40 -33.68
N LEU A 94 -8.65 -7.17 -32.39
CA LEU A 94 -7.77 -8.05 -31.61
C LEU A 94 -8.45 -9.39 -31.28
N TRP A 95 -9.76 -9.37 -31.07
CA TRP A 95 -10.55 -10.59 -30.89
C TRP A 95 -10.64 -11.42 -32.18
N TRP A 96 -10.80 -10.78 -33.35
CA TRP A 96 -10.79 -11.45 -34.66
C TRP A 96 -9.48 -12.19 -34.94
N LYS A 97 -8.35 -11.61 -34.53
CA LYS A 97 -7.02 -12.20 -34.73
C LYS A 97 -6.73 -13.39 -33.80
N ILE A 98 -7.46 -13.51 -32.69
CA ILE A 98 -7.37 -14.63 -31.74
C ILE A 98 -8.32 -15.76 -32.13
N LEU A 99 -9.52 -15.44 -32.65
CA LEU A 99 -10.49 -16.45 -33.08
C LEU A 99 -10.11 -17.15 -34.40
N SER A 100 -9.26 -16.54 -35.24
CA SER A 100 -8.74 -17.16 -36.47
C SER A 100 -7.69 -18.26 -36.25
N TRP A 101 -7.44 -18.66 -35.00
CA TRP A 101 -6.50 -19.72 -34.62
C TRP A 101 -7.19 -21.01 -34.14
N CYS A 102 -8.51 -21.11 -34.28
CA CYS A 102 -9.29 -22.28 -33.87
C CYS A 102 -9.97 -22.98 -35.08
N ASP A 103 -9.31 -22.98 -36.24
CA ASP A 103 -9.70 -23.84 -37.38
C ASP A 103 -8.50 -24.12 -38.31
N ARG A 104 -7.36 -24.54 -37.72
CA ARG A 104 -6.27 -25.22 -38.43
C ARG A 104 -5.50 -26.15 -37.51
#